data_AF-A0A1G5ZZP5-F1
#
_entry.id   AF-A0A1G5ZZP5-F1
#
_cell.length_a   1.000
_cell.length_b   1.000
_cell.length_c   1.000
_cell.angle_alpha   90.00
_cell.angle_beta   90.00
_cell.angle_gamma   90.00
#
_symmetry.space_group_name_H-M   'P 1'
#
loop_
_entity.id
_entity.type
_entity.pdbx_description
1 polymer ?
#
loop_
_entity_poly.entity_id
_entity_poly.type
_entity_poly.pdbx_seq_one_letter_code
_entity_poly.pdbx_strand_id
1 'polypeptide(L)'
;MTRTEYLAQMERYLKRLPQKDYQEAMDYFTEYFDEAGIENEAQVIDELGSPKEAASEIIASVLGKHMDTPEKTPKSRATIVGLTILSLCAAPIALPVLLALILFILAVLLACLAAIIAAYVFGLAGIVVAGVTLFESITLLGTSFSAQAMGLGAACLSFGGGVLIWIIATAILKGSGRGFVNFVRWISSKKGGAL
;
A
#
# COMPACT_ATOMS: atom_id res chain seq x y z
N MET A 1 -28.30 -42.70 -18.75
CA MET A 1 -28.10 -42.36 -17.33
C MET A 1 -29.45 -42.37 -16.67
N THR A 2 -29.53 -42.78 -15.41
CA THR A 2 -30.72 -42.56 -14.59
C THR A 2 -30.61 -41.24 -13.82
N ARG A 3 -31.73 -40.69 -13.35
CA ARG A 3 -31.77 -39.52 -12.43
C ARG A 3 -30.74 -39.63 -11.31
N THR A 4 -30.65 -40.80 -10.67
CA THR A 4 -29.78 -41.04 -9.52
C THR A 4 -28.31 -40.92 -9.88
N GLU A 5 -27.92 -41.41 -11.06
CA GLU A 5 -26.55 -41.28 -11.58
C GLU A 5 -26.20 -39.84 -11.97
N TYR A 6 -27.17 -39.08 -12.49
CA TYR A 6 -26.98 -37.69 -12.88
C TYR A 6 -26.76 -36.79 -11.65
N LEU A 7 -27.64 -36.89 -10.64
CA LEU A 7 -27.53 -36.13 -9.39
C LEU A 7 -26.26 -36.49 -8.62
N ALA A 8 -25.86 -37.76 -8.56
CA ALA A 8 -24.63 -38.19 -7.91
C ALA A 8 -23.36 -37.63 -8.58
N GLN A 9 -23.37 -37.43 -9.89
CA GLN A 9 -22.27 -36.76 -10.59
C GLN A 9 -22.27 -35.26 -10.34
N MET A 10 -23.45 -34.63 -10.35
CA MET A 10 -23.61 -33.20 -10.11
C MET A 10 -23.16 -32.81 -8.68
N GLU A 11 -23.49 -33.63 -7.68
CA GLU A 11 -22.99 -33.48 -6.30
C GLU A 11 -21.45 -33.39 -6.24
N ARG A 12 -20.75 -34.24 -7.01
CA ARG A 12 -19.27 -34.23 -7.04
C ARG A 12 -18.71 -32.94 -7.61
N TYR A 13 -19.36 -32.36 -8.60
CA TYR A 13 -18.93 -31.10 -9.22
C TYR A 13 -19.28 -29.89 -8.37
N LEU A 14 -20.46 -29.87 -7.73
CA LEU A 14 -20.93 -28.77 -6.89
C LEU A 14 -20.28 -28.72 -5.50
N LYS A 15 -19.57 -29.77 -5.05
CA LYS A 15 -18.87 -29.82 -3.74
C LYS A 15 -17.85 -28.69 -3.51
N ARG A 16 -17.44 -27.98 -4.57
CA ARG A 16 -16.54 -26.81 -4.49
C ARG A 16 -17.26 -25.52 -4.08
N LEU A 17 -18.60 -25.51 -4.05
CA LEU A 17 -19.40 -24.35 -3.66
C LEU A 17 -19.56 -24.24 -2.14
N PRO A 18 -19.87 -23.03 -1.63
CA PRO A 18 -20.28 -22.85 -0.23
C PRO A 18 -21.48 -23.74 0.10
N GLN A 19 -21.51 -24.30 1.32
CA GLN A 19 -22.55 -25.21 1.83
C GLN A 19 -23.99 -24.76 1.52
N LYS A 20 -24.26 -23.45 1.60
CA LYS A 20 -25.58 -22.89 1.36
C LYS A 20 -25.99 -22.98 -0.11
N ASP A 21 -25.13 -22.54 -1.02
CA ASP A 21 -25.42 -22.54 -2.46
C ASP A 21 -25.42 -23.96 -3.03
N TYR A 22 -24.60 -24.85 -2.45
CA TYR A 22 -24.61 -26.28 -2.75
C TYR A 22 -25.97 -26.91 -2.47
N GLN A 23 -26.53 -26.68 -1.28
CA GLN A 23 -27.81 -27.28 -0.87
C GLN A 23 -28.96 -26.75 -1.74
N GLU A 24 -28.97 -25.44 -1.98
CA GLU A 24 -29.99 -24.78 -2.80
C GLU A 24 -29.99 -25.30 -4.25
N ALA A 25 -28.80 -25.50 -4.85
CA ALA A 25 -28.69 -26.08 -6.17
C ALA A 25 -29.15 -27.54 -6.21
N MET A 26 -28.76 -28.37 -5.23
CA MET A 26 -29.14 -29.78 -5.19
C MET A 26 -30.64 -29.98 -4.97
N ASP A 27 -31.27 -29.16 -4.12
CA ASP A 27 -32.71 -29.20 -3.87
C ASP A 27 -33.49 -28.82 -5.14
N TYR A 28 -33.07 -27.76 -5.84
CA TYR A 28 -33.70 -27.30 -7.09
C TYR A 28 -33.76 -28.40 -8.16
N PHE A 29 -32.64 -29.07 -8.43
CA PHE A 29 -32.66 -30.14 -9.43
C PHE A 29 -33.39 -31.38 -8.95
N THR A 30 -33.33 -31.69 -7.65
CA THR A 30 -34.07 -32.83 -7.11
C THR A 30 -35.57 -32.63 -7.33
N GLU A 31 -36.09 -31.42 -7.06
CA GLU A 31 -37.48 -31.03 -7.32
C GLU A 31 -37.79 -31.08 -8.82
N TYR A 32 -36.90 -30.56 -9.67
CA TYR A 32 -37.09 -30.59 -11.13
C TYR A 32 -37.19 -32.02 -11.70
N PHE A 33 -36.36 -32.94 -11.19
CA PHE A 33 -36.43 -34.37 -11.56
C PHE A 33 -37.66 -35.08 -10.94
N ASP A 34 -38.14 -34.65 -9.78
CA ASP A 34 -39.36 -35.17 -9.16
C ASP A 34 -40.63 -34.73 -9.91
N GLU A 35 -40.68 -33.49 -10.40
CA GLU A 35 -41.79 -32.95 -11.21
C GLU A 35 -41.91 -33.65 -12.57
N ALA A 36 -40.79 -33.99 -13.20
CA ALA A 36 -40.77 -34.68 -14.48
C ALA A 36 -41.28 -36.13 -14.40
N GLY A 37 -41.09 -36.78 -13.25
CA GLY A 37 -41.47 -38.17 -13.02
C GLY A 37 -40.63 -39.18 -13.81
N ILE A 38 -40.79 -40.46 -13.46
CA ILE A 38 -39.98 -41.59 -13.99
C ILE A 38 -40.11 -41.71 -15.52
N GLU A 39 -41.23 -41.25 -16.09
CA GLU A 39 -41.50 -41.32 -17.53
C GLU A 39 -40.70 -40.29 -18.37
N ASN A 40 -40.28 -39.16 -17.79
CA ASN A 40 -39.57 -38.09 -18.51
C ASN A 40 -38.13 -37.85 -18.06
N GLU A 41 -37.57 -38.69 -17.18
CA GLU A 41 -36.17 -38.56 -16.72
C GLU A 41 -35.16 -38.47 -17.89
N ALA A 42 -35.39 -39.23 -18.96
CA ALA A 42 -34.51 -39.24 -20.13
C ALA A 42 -34.59 -37.94 -20.95
N GLN A 43 -35.75 -37.27 -21.00
CA GLN A 43 -35.90 -35.97 -21.68
C GLN A 43 -35.25 -34.86 -20.88
N VAL A 44 -35.42 -34.89 -19.56
CA VAL A 44 -34.82 -33.90 -18.64
C VAL A 44 -33.30 -33.94 -18.69
N ILE A 45 -32.70 -35.13 -18.78
CA ILE A 45 -31.24 -35.28 -18.94
C ILE A 45 -30.77 -34.72 -20.29
N ASP A 46 -31.56 -34.86 -21.35
CA ASP A 46 -31.23 -34.32 -22.68
C ASP A 46 -31.31 -32.77 -22.69
N GLU A 47 -32.31 -32.22 -22.00
CA GLU A 47 -32.55 -30.78 -21.89
C GLU A 47 -31.53 -30.06 -21.00
N LEU A 48 -31.09 -30.72 -19.92
CA LEU A 48 -30.05 -30.22 -19.01
C LEU A 48 -28.62 -30.40 -19.55
N GLY A 49 -28.43 -31.26 -20.54
CA GLY A 49 -27.11 -31.56 -21.11
C GLY A 49 -26.23 -32.38 -20.17
N SER A 50 -24.91 -32.17 -20.21
CA SER A 50 -24.00 -32.96 -19.38
C SER A 50 -23.98 -32.47 -17.92
N PRO A 51 -23.90 -33.38 -16.93
CA PRO A 51 -23.90 -33.01 -15.50
C PRO A 51 -22.71 -32.12 -15.10
N LYS A 52 -21.66 -32.10 -15.92
CA LYS A 52 -20.49 -31.24 -15.75
C LYS A 52 -20.73 -29.81 -16.24
N GLU A 53 -21.43 -29.65 -17.37
CA GLU A 53 -21.76 -28.32 -17.92
C GLU A 53 -22.76 -27.60 -17.04
N ALA A 54 -23.85 -28.28 -16.65
CA ALA A 54 -24.86 -27.73 -15.74
C ALA A 54 -24.24 -27.29 -14.40
N ALA A 55 -23.36 -28.11 -13.82
CA ALA A 55 -22.66 -27.74 -12.58
C ALA A 55 -21.70 -26.55 -12.77
N SER A 56 -21.02 -26.46 -13.91
CA SER A 56 -20.09 -25.36 -14.21
C SER A 56 -20.81 -24.03 -14.37
N GLU A 57 -21.99 -24.03 -14.97
CA GLU A 57 -22.83 -22.83 -15.13
C GLU A 57 -23.30 -22.28 -13.78
N ILE A 58 -23.68 -23.17 -12.85
CA ILE A 58 -24.05 -22.79 -11.49
C ILE A 58 -22.85 -22.26 -10.71
N ILE A 59 -21.69 -22.91 -10.85
CA ILE A 59 -20.48 -22.41 -10.21
C ILE A 59 -20.15 -21.01 -10.72
N ALA A 60 -20.29 -20.75 -12.02
CA ALA A 60 -20.05 -19.44 -12.60
C ALA A 60 -21.07 -18.39 -12.12
N SER A 61 -22.35 -18.73 -12.03
CA SER A 61 -23.39 -17.80 -11.58
C SER A 61 -23.28 -17.47 -10.09
N VAL A 62 -22.97 -18.46 -9.26
CA VAL A 62 -22.76 -18.29 -7.82
C VAL A 62 -21.47 -17.51 -7.56
N LEU A 63 -20.38 -17.81 -8.28
CA LEU A 63 -19.11 -17.09 -8.14
C LEU A 63 -19.23 -15.63 -8.60
N GLY A 64 -19.95 -15.35 -9.69
CA GLY A 64 -20.23 -13.98 -10.14
C GLY A 64 -21.03 -13.20 -9.10
N LYS A 65 -22.06 -13.83 -8.50
CA LYS A 65 -22.88 -13.23 -7.45
C LYS A 65 -22.11 -12.95 -6.15
N HIS A 66 -21.08 -13.74 -5.84
CA HIS A 66 -20.20 -13.54 -4.68
C HIS A 66 -19.04 -12.57 -4.95
N MET A 67 -18.71 -12.27 -6.21
CA MET A 67 -17.68 -11.27 -6.55
C MET A 67 -18.24 -9.84 -6.56
N ASP A 68 -19.52 -9.64 -6.88
CA ASP A 68 -20.19 -8.33 -6.82
C ASP A 68 -20.65 -7.95 -5.40
N THR A 69 -20.56 -8.86 -4.42
CA THR A 69 -20.80 -8.55 -3.01
C THR A 69 -19.48 -8.26 -2.29
N PRO A 70 -19.18 -6.99 -1.96
CA PRO A 70 -18.13 -6.71 -0.99
C PRO A 70 -18.59 -7.29 0.37
N GLU A 71 -18.06 -8.45 0.73
CA GLU A 71 -18.28 -9.06 2.03
C GLU A 71 -17.70 -8.16 3.14
N LYS A 72 -18.61 -7.51 3.87
CA LYS A 72 -18.87 -7.75 5.31
C LYS A 72 -20.13 -6.98 5.67
N THR A 73 -21.29 -7.49 5.27
CA THR A 73 -22.56 -7.01 5.81
C THR A 73 -22.60 -7.35 7.29
N PRO A 74 -22.70 -6.35 8.19
CA PRO A 74 -22.79 -6.63 9.60
C PRO A 74 -24.13 -7.34 9.87
N LYS A 75 -24.07 -8.59 10.29
CA LYS A 75 -25.24 -9.48 10.48
C LYS A 75 -26.22 -9.02 11.58
N SER A 76 -25.98 -7.88 12.23
CA SER A 76 -26.85 -7.34 13.28
C SER A 76 -27.09 -5.84 13.13
N ARG A 77 -28.32 -5.39 13.44
CA ARG A 77 -28.65 -3.96 13.57
C ARG A 77 -27.69 -3.24 14.51
N ALA A 78 -27.21 -3.90 15.56
CA ALA A 78 -26.25 -3.33 16.50
C ALA A 78 -24.89 -3.05 15.86
N THR A 79 -24.45 -3.86 14.90
CA THR A 79 -23.19 -3.63 14.19
C THR A 79 -23.33 -2.58 13.09
N ILE A 80 -24.50 -2.47 12.45
CA ILE A 80 -24.79 -1.36 11.50
C ILE A 80 -24.91 -0.03 12.26
N VAL A 81 -25.66 0.01 13.36
CA VAL A 81 -25.78 1.19 14.24
C VAL A 81 -24.44 1.53 14.90
N GLY A 82 -23.67 0.52 15.30
CA GLY A 82 -22.31 0.70 15.81
C GLY A 82 -21.36 1.26 14.76
N LEU A 83 -21.42 0.79 13.52
CA LEU A 83 -20.59 1.27 12.41
C LEU A 83 -20.97 2.70 11.98
N THR A 84 -22.26 3.04 11.97
CA THR A 84 -22.71 4.41 11.66
C THR A 84 -22.33 5.39 12.76
N ILE A 85 -22.49 5.02 14.04
CA ILE A 85 -22.00 5.83 15.18
C ILE A 85 -20.48 5.96 15.14
N LEU A 86 -19.76 4.87 14.87
CA LEU A 86 -18.30 4.87 14.77
C LEU A 86 -17.82 5.74 13.60
N SER A 87 -18.50 5.70 12.45
CA SER A 87 -18.23 6.57 11.32
C SER A 87 -18.56 8.04 11.63
N LEU A 88 -19.63 8.30 12.37
CA LEU A 88 -20.03 9.65 12.77
C LEU A 88 -19.08 10.24 13.82
N CYS A 89 -18.49 9.41 14.70
CA CYS A 89 -17.44 9.78 15.64
C CYS A 89 -16.05 9.85 14.98
N ALA A 90 -15.80 9.06 13.94
CA ALA A 90 -14.57 9.13 13.16
C ALA A 90 -14.53 10.37 12.27
N ALA A 91 -15.68 10.86 11.78
CA ALA A 91 -15.78 12.08 10.97
C ALA A 91 -15.13 13.34 11.60
N PRO A 92 -15.39 13.71 12.87
CA PRO A 92 -14.76 14.88 13.50
C PRO A 92 -13.27 14.68 13.80
N ILE A 93 -12.76 13.43 13.81
CA ILE A 93 -11.34 13.11 13.99
C ILE A 93 -10.63 13.04 12.63
N ALA A 94 -11.32 12.59 11.58
CA ALA A 94 -10.76 12.48 10.23
C ALA A 94 -10.34 13.84 9.68
N LEU A 95 -11.13 14.89 9.93
CA LEU A 95 -10.82 16.25 9.49
C LEU A 95 -9.53 16.82 10.10
N PRO A 96 -9.33 16.86 11.44
CA PRO A 96 -8.08 17.32 12.04
C PRO A 96 -6.90 16.41 11.72
N VAL A 97 -7.10 15.09 11.57
CA VAL A 97 -6.03 14.16 11.15
C VAL A 97 -5.57 14.44 9.72
N LEU A 98 -6.51 14.69 8.79
CA LEU A 98 -6.18 15.05 7.41
C LEU A 98 -5.40 16.36 7.36
N LEU A 99 -5.86 17.37 8.11
CA LEU A 99 -5.20 18.67 8.18
C LEU A 99 -3.80 18.57 8.80
N ALA A 100 -3.65 17.79 9.87
CA ALA A 100 -2.35 17.50 10.48
C ALA A 100 -1.40 16.77 9.51
N LEU A 101 -1.91 15.82 8.72
CA LEU A 101 -1.12 15.12 7.70
C LEU A 101 -0.63 16.09 6.61
N ILE A 102 -1.50 16.96 6.11
CA ILE A 102 -1.13 17.97 5.10
C ILE A 102 -0.07 18.92 5.65
N LEU A 103 -0.25 19.43 6.87
CA LEU A 103 0.73 20.31 7.52
C LEU A 103 2.06 19.59 7.77
N PHE A 104 2.03 18.31 8.16
CA PHE A 104 3.24 17.51 8.33
C PHE A 104 4.01 17.36 7.02
N ILE A 105 3.32 17.04 5.92
CA ILE A 105 3.94 16.94 4.58
C ILE A 105 4.53 18.30 4.17
N LEU A 106 3.80 19.40 4.38
CA LEU A 106 4.28 20.74 4.08
C LEU A 106 5.52 21.11 4.91
N ALA A 107 5.52 20.79 6.20
CA ALA A 107 6.65 21.06 7.10
C ALA A 107 7.91 20.29 6.67
N VAL A 108 7.76 19.02 6.30
CA VAL A 108 8.87 18.20 5.77
C VAL A 108 9.41 18.79 4.47
N LEU A 109 8.52 19.24 3.57
CA LEU A 109 8.92 19.85 2.30
C LEU A 109 9.69 21.16 2.51
N LEU A 110 9.20 22.03 3.40
CA LEU A 110 9.87 23.28 3.76
C LEU A 110 11.21 23.03 4.46
N ALA A 111 11.29 22.05 5.36
CA ALA A 111 12.53 21.66 6.01
C ALA A 111 13.58 21.15 5.01
N CYS A 112 13.15 20.34 4.02
CA CYS A 112 14.03 19.88 2.95
C CYS A 112 14.54 21.05 2.09
N LEU A 113 13.65 21.97 1.72
CA LEU A 113 14.03 23.17 0.95
C LEU A 113 15.02 24.05 1.73
N ALA A 114 14.73 24.32 3.02
CA ALA A 114 15.60 25.09 3.89
C ALA A 114 16.98 24.44 4.04
N ALA A 115 17.04 23.11 4.18
CA ALA A 115 18.31 22.38 4.26
C ALA A 115 19.13 22.47 2.97
N ILE A 116 18.49 22.41 1.80
CA ILE A 116 19.15 22.61 0.49
C ILE A 116 19.73 24.02 0.39
N ILE A 117 18.93 25.03 0.73
CA ILE A 117 19.36 26.44 0.70
C ILE A 117 20.52 26.66 1.68
N ALA A 118 20.40 26.16 2.91
CA ALA A 118 21.46 26.25 3.91
C ALA A 118 22.75 25.59 3.42
N ALA A 119 22.69 24.40 2.82
CA ALA A 119 23.86 23.74 2.26
C ALA A 119 24.55 24.58 1.17
N TYR A 120 23.77 25.21 0.29
CA TYR A 120 24.32 26.12 -0.73
C TYR A 120 24.95 27.37 -0.13
N VAL A 121 24.29 28.00 0.84
CA VAL A 121 24.81 29.21 1.50
C VAL A 121 26.09 28.91 2.28
N PHE A 122 26.12 27.81 3.03
CA PHE A 122 27.34 27.38 3.75
C PHE A 122 28.46 26.99 2.80
N GLY A 123 28.15 26.32 1.68
CA GLY A 123 29.14 26.00 0.65
C GLY A 123 29.77 27.25 0.03
N LEU A 124 28.94 28.22 -0.38
CA LEU A 124 29.39 29.49 -0.93
C LEU A 124 30.19 30.30 0.09
N ALA A 125 29.71 30.41 1.33
CA ALA A 125 30.41 31.10 2.40
C ALA A 125 31.79 30.46 2.67
N GLY A 126 31.86 29.12 2.69
CA GLY A 126 33.12 28.39 2.84
C GLY A 126 34.12 28.69 1.73
N ILE A 127 33.68 28.78 0.48
CA ILE A 127 34.53 29.14 -0.66
C ILE A 127 35.05 30.58 -0.54
N VAL A 128 34.18 31.53 -0.14
CA VAL A 128 34.57 32.93 0.05
C VAL A 128 35.59 33.07 1.18
N VAL A 129 35.34 32.42 2.33
CA VAL A 129 36.29 32.42 3.47
C VAL A 129 37.61 31.77 3.08
N ALA A 130 37.57 30.65 2.34
CA ALA A 130 38.80 30.02 1.81
C ALA A 130 39.57 30.97 0.88
N GLY A 131 38.87 31.71 0.00
CA GLY A 131 39.49 32.70 -0.88
C GLY A 131 40.17 33.84 -0.14
N VAL A 132 39.50 34.43 0.87
CA VAL A 132 40.05 35.51 1.69
C VAL A 132 41.26 35.04 2.48
N THR A 133 41.15 33.88 3.14
CA THR A 133 42.25 33.31 3.94
C THR A 133 43.46 32.91 3.08
N LEU A 134 43.24 32.41 1.85
CA LEU A 134 44.31 32.16 0.88
C LEU A 134 44.99 33.46 0.44
N PHE A 135 44.22 34.52 0.18
CA PHE A 135 44.78 35.81 -0.22
C PHE A 135 45.65 36.41 0.89
N GLU A 136 45.18 36.40 2.15
CA GLU A 136 45.98 36.81 3.30
C GLU A 136 47.24 35.96 3.48
N SER A 137 47.14 34.65 3.22
CA SER A 137 48.31 33.76 3.29
C SER A 137 49.37 34.10 2.26
N ILE A 138 48.96 34.52 1.05
CA ILE A 138 49.88 34.93 -0.02
C ILE A 138 50.51 36.28 0.28
N THR A 139 49.78 37.24 0.85
CA THR A 139 50.33 38.57 1.18
C THR A 139 51.30 38.54 2.37
N LEU A 140 51.16 37.54 3.25
CA LEU A 140 52.10 37.26 4.34
C LEU A 140 53.34 36.47 3.91
N LEU A 141 53.55 36.21 2.60
CA LEU A 141 54.79 35.60 2.12
C LEU A 141 55.99 36.47 2.52
N GLY A 142 56.81 35.93 3.42
CA GLY A 142 58.08 36.53 3.83
C GLY A 142 58.12 37.10 5.24
N THR A 143 57.00 37.18 5.98
CA THR A 143 57.01 37.63 7.38
C THR A 143 57.24 36.48 8.36
N SER A 144 56.54 35.35 8.20
CA SER A 144 56.68 34.17 9.05
C SER A 144 56.17 32.90 8.35
N PHE A 145 56.95 31.83 8.38
CA PHE A 145 56.56 30.51 7.82
C PHE A 145 55.36 29.90 8.56
N SER A 146 55.29 30.09 9.88
CA SER A 146 54.19 29.58 10.72
C SER A 146 52.83 30.19 10.36
N ALA A 147 52.78 31.49 10.04
CA ALA A 147 51.54 32.18 9.67
C ALA A 147 50.99 31.67 8.33
N GLN A 148 51.88 31.40 7.36
CA GLN A 148 51.51 30.83 6.06
C GLN A 148 50.98 29.39 6.20
N ALA A 149 51.64 28.55 7.01
CA ALA A 149 51.19 27.18 7.27
C ALA A 149 49.80 27.14 7.95
N MET A 150 49.56 28.06 8.90
CA MET A 150 48.23 28.18 9.55
C MET A 150 47.15 28.65 8.58
N GLY A 151 47.43 29.65 7.74
CA GLY A 151 46.46 30.17 6.78
C GLY A 151 46.07 29.16 5.69
N LEU A 152 47.05 28.42 5.15
CA LEU A 152 46.81 27.29 4.24
C LEU A 152 46.01 26.16 4.90
N GLY A 153 46.33 25.83 6.15
CA GLY A 153 45.59 24.83 6.92
C GLY A 153 44.14 25.25 7.18
N ALA A 154 43.91 26.52 7.52
CA ALA A 154 42.58 27.07 7.74
C ALA A 154 41.75 27.06 6.46
N ALA A 155 42.31 27.48 5.33
CA ALA A 155 41.64 27.43 4.03
C ALA A 155 41.21 26.00 3.65
N CYS A 156 42.09 25.01 3.86
CA CYS A 156 41.81 23.61 3.57
C CYS A 156 40.73 23.04 4.50
N LEU A 157 40.75 23.39 5.79
CA LEU A 157 39.72 23.02 6.77
C LEU A 157 38.36 23.64 6.44
N SER A 158 38.31 24.91 6.05
CA SER A 158 37.06 25.58 5.69
C SER A 158 36.46 24.99 4.42
N PHE A 159 37.30 24.70 3.41
CA PHE A 159 36.85 24.06 2.18
C PHE A 159 36.36 22.62 2.44
N GLY A 160 37.15 21.81 3.16
CA GLY A 160 36.78 20.45 3.54
C GLY A 160 35.56 20.39 4.43
N GLY A 161 35.42 21.32 5.38
CA GLY A 161 34.27 21.46 6.27
C GLY A 161 32.99 21.80 5.50
N GLY A 162 33.06 22.71 4.54
CA GLY A 162 31.93 23.04 3.67
C GLY A 162 31.44 21.84 2.86
N VAL A 163 32.37 21.06 2.27
CA VAL A 163 32.03 19.83 1.53
C VAL A 163 31.43 18.77 2.46
N LEU A 164 31.99 18.58 3.66
CA LEU A 164 31.46 17.64 4.65
C LEU A 164 30.02 17.99 5.06
N ILE A 165 29.74 19.26 5.33
CA ILE A 165 28.39 19.73 5.67
C ILE A 165 27.42 19.44 4.53
N TRP A 166 27.84 19.64 3.27
CA TRP A 166 27.00 19.32 2.11
C TRP A 166 26.71 17.81 1.99
N ILE A 167 27.71 16.95 2.21
CA ILE A 167 27.53 15.48 2.21
C ILE A 167 26.60 15.05 3.36
N ILE A 168 26.81 15.58 4.56
CA ILE A 168 25.98 15.24 5.73
C ILE A 168 24.55 15.71 5.54
N ALA A 169 24.32 16.94 5.06
CA ALA A 169 23.00 17.47 4.79
C ALA A 169 22.24 16.62 3.76
N THR A 170 22.90 16.22 2.67
CA THR A 170 22.29 15.35 1.65
C THR A 170 22.07 13.91 2.13
N ALA A 171 22.96 13.38 2.99
CA ALA A 171 22.79 12.08 3.61
C ALA A 171 21.61 12.05 4.58
N ILE A 172 21.42 13.10 5.39
CA ILE A 172 20.27 13.25 6.29
C ILE A 172 18.97 13.37 5.48
N LEU A 173 18.94 14.17 4.40
CA LEU A 173 17.77 14.26 3.52
C LEU A 173 17.39 12.90 2.93
N LYS A 174 18.37 12.17 2.39
CA LYS A 174 18.15 10.82 1.84
C LYS A 174 17.74 9.83 2.94
N GLY A 175 18.29 9.96 4.14
CA GLY A 175 17.96 9.16 5.31
C GLY A 175 16.51 9.35 5.75
N SER A 176 16.06 10.60 5.89
CA SER A 176 14.67 10.95 6.21
C SER A 176 13.70 10.44 5.15
N GLY A 177 14.04 10.61 3.87
CA GLY A 177 13.24 10.08 2.75
C GLY A 177 13.13 8.56 2.75
N ARG A 178 14.25 7.84 2.95
CA ARG A 178 14.26 6.37 3.05
C ARG A 178 13.55 5.87 4.30
N GLY A 179 13.67 6.57 5.42
CA GLY A 179 12.97 6.26 6.66
C GLY A 179 11.46 6.35 6.48
N PHE A 180 10.98 7.41 5.84
CA PHE A 180 9.57 7.56 5.49
C PHE A 180 9.08 6.46 4.55
N VAL A 181 9.83 6.15 3.50
CA VAL A 181 9.47 5.08 2.55
C VAL A 181 9.46 3.70 3.23
N ASN A 182 10.43 3.42 4.10
CA ASN A 182 10.46 2.17 4.85
C ASN A 182 9.32 2.06 5.85
N PHE A 183 8.92 3.17 6.48
CA PHE A 183 7.76 3.21 7.36
C PHE A 183 6.46 2.95 6.60
N VAL A 184 6.28 3.57 5.43
CA VAL A 184 5.12 3.33 4.55
C VAL A 184 5.10 1.89 4.04
N ARG A 185 6.25 1.36 3.60
CA ARG A 185 6.38 -0.05 3.18
C ARG A 185 6.08 -1.02 4.33
N TRP A 186 6.54 -0.72 5.54
CA TRP A 186 6.26 -1.53 6.73
C TRP A 186 4.75 -1.57 7.03
N ILE A 187 4.07 -0.42 7.01
CA ILE A 187 2.60 -0.33 7.18
C ILE A 187 1.87 -1.10 6.07
N SER A 188 2.32 -0.97 4.82
CA SER A 188 1.73 -1.69 3.68
C SER A 188 1.95 -3.20 3.76
N SER A 189 3.13 -3.65 4.18
CA SER A 189 3.45 -5.08 4.34
C SER A 189 2.62 -5.76 5.43
N LYS A 190 2.24 -5.03 6.50
CA LYS A 190 1.32 -5.54 7.52
C LYS A 190 -0.11 -5.74 7.01
N LYS A 191 -0.53 -5.02 5.97
CA LYS A 191 -1.85 -5.22 5.34
C LYS A 191 -1.84 -6.27 4.23
N GLY A 192 -0.69 -6.54 3.61
CA GLY A 192 -0.53 -7.54 2.55
C GLY A 192 -0.41 -8.99 3.01
N GLY A 193 -0.34 -9.27 4.32
CA GLY A 193 -0.33 -10.63 4.88
C GLY A 193 -1.70 -11.21 5.19
N ALA A 194 -2.78 -10.57 4.71
CA ALA A 194 -4.17 -10.98 4.93
C ALA A 194 -4.93 -11.28 3.62
N LEU A 195 -4.19 -11.61 2.55
CA LEU A 195 -4.72 -12.15 1.30
C LEU A 195 -4.15 -13.56 1.09
#